data_AF-A0A9P2WRR6-F1
#
_entry.id   AF-A0A9P2WRR6-F1
#
_cell.length_a   1.000
_cell.length_b   1.000
_cell.length_c   1.000
_cell.angle_alpha   90.00
_cell.angle_beta   90.00
_cell.angle_gamma   90.00
#
_symmetry.space_group_name_H-M   'P 1'
#
loop_
_entity.id
_entity.type
_entity.pdbx_description
1 polymer ?
#
loop_
_entity_poly.entity_id
_entity_poly.type
_entity_poly.pdbx_seq_one_letter_code
_entity_poly.pdbx_strand_id
1 'polypeptide(L)'
;MAFIDFDAAHPGPRLWDLALAAYRFVPLSAPGTIGEDVPVAEQARRLELFTAAYGLTSAADRAMLLAVAQERLVALVEFMRERAAAGDAAFARHCAEGHDAIYRTDLAYLRAHAAALRG
;
A
#
# COMPACT_ATOMS: atom_id res chain seq x y z
N MET A 1 -6.01 -23.93 4.20
CA MET A 1 -5.87 -22.47 4.04
C MET A 1 -6.93 -21.99 3.08
N ALA A 2 -7.56 -20.83 3.33
CA ALA A 2 -8.59 -20.25 2.47
C ALA A 2 -8.33 -18.74 2.32
N PHE A 3 -8.68 -18.19 1.16
CA PHE A 3 -8.75 -16.74 0.92
C PHE A 3 -10.20 -16.28 1.12
N ILE A 4 -10.39 -15.03 1.56
CA ILE A 4 -11.68 -14.40 1.83
C ILE A 4 -11.73 -13.01 1.20
N ASP A 5 -12.87 -12.33 1.31
CA ASP A 5 -13.04 -10.93 0.89
C ASP A 5 -12.86 -10.72 -0.63
N PHE A 6 -13.67 -11.44 -1.41
CA PHE A 6 -13.65 -11.40 -2.88
C PHE A 6 -14.50 -10.26 -3.47
N ASP A 7 -15.04 -9.36 -2.64
CA ASP A 7 -15.94 -8.28 -3.08
C ASP A 7 -15.25 -7.31 -4.07
N ALA A 8 -13.92 -7.23 -4.01
CA ALA A 8 -13.09 -6.42 -4.90
C ALA A 8 -12.39 -7.22 -6.02
N ALA A 9 -12.70 -8.51 -6.21
CA ALA A 9 -12.06 -9.33 -7.24
C ALA A 9 -12.52 -8.95 -8.65
N HIS A 10 -11.60 -8.50 -9.49
CA HIS A 10 -11.86 -8.18 -10.89
C HIS A 10 -10.58 -8.36 -11.74
N PRO A 11 -10.67 -8.46 -13.08
CA PRO A 11 -9.48 -8.45 -13.93
C PRO A 11 -8.66 -7.17 -13.73
N GLY A 12 -7.35 -7.31 -13.51
CA GLY A 12 -6.44 -6.18 -13.30
C GLY A 12 -4.97 -6.57 -13.45
N PRO A 13 -4.05 -5.60 -13.51
CA PRO A 13 -2.63 -5.89 -13.54
C PRO A 13 -2.20 -6.58 -12.24
N ARG A 14 -1.50 -7.72 -12.33
CA ARG A 14 -0.99 -8.45 -11.14
C ARG A 14 -0.19 -7.60 -10.15
N LEU A 15 0.44 -6.53 -10.65
CA LEU A 15 1.22 -5.61 -9.84
C LEU A 15 0.35 -4.86 -8.82
N TRP A 16 -0.95 -4.72 -9.06
CA TRP A 16 -1.87 -4.11 -8.10
C TRP A 16 -2.01 -4.97 -6.84
N ASP A 17 -2.19 -6.28 -7.01
CA ASP A 17 -2.27 -7.21 -5.89
C ASP A 17 -0.92 -7.33 -5.19
N LEU A 18 0.16 -7.40 -5.96
CA LEU A 18 1.51 -7.49 -5.41
C LEU A 18 1.90 -6.24 -4.60
N ALA A 19 1.55 -5.06 -5.09
CA ALA A 19 1.84 -3.79 -4.41
C ALA A 19 1.06 -3.68 -3.10
N LEU A 20 -0.21 -4.09 -3.09
CA LEU A 20 -1.02 -4.09 -1.88
C LEU A 20 -0.52 -5.14 -0.87
N ALA A 21 -0.11 -6.32 -1.35
CA ALA A 21 0.53 -7.34 -0.53
C ALA A 21 1.84 -6.85 0.08
N ALA A 22 2.71 -6.20 -0.72
CA ALA A 22 3.94 -5.59 -0.21
C ALA A 22 3.61 -4.53 0.84
N TYR A 23 2.65 -3.64 0.56
CA TYR A 23 2.24 -2.60 1.51
C TYR A 23 1.84 -3.17 2.88
N ARG A 24 1.16 -4.32 2.91
CA ARG A 24 0.70 -4.95 4.17
C ARG A 24 1.73 -5.87 4.83
N PHE A 25 2.49 -6.65 4.05
CA PHE A 25 3.39 -7.69 4.59
C PHE A 25 4.86 -7.24 4.73
N VAL A 26 5.28 -6.21 3.99
CA VAL A 26 6.62 -5.56 4.14
C VAL A 26 6.59 -4.39 5.14
N PRO A 27 5.45 -4.19 5.83
CA PRO A 27 4.87 -2.88 6.23
C PRO A 27 5.50 -1.66 5.56
N LEU A 28 5.03 -1.30 4.35
CA LEU A 28 5.42 -0.06 3.67
C LEU A 28 4.56 1.12 4.17
N SER A 29 4.58 1.35 5.48
CA SER A 29 3.73 2.31 6.19
C SER A 29 4.57 3.16 7.15
N ALA A 30 4.02 4.32 7.52
CA ALA A 30 4.68 5.23 8.46
C ALA A 30 4.56 4.71 9.90
N PRO A 31 5.51 5.02 10.80
CA PRO A 31 5.38 4.65 12.20
C PRO A 31 4.08 5.17 12.82
N GLY A 32 3.40 4.34 13.61
CA GLY A 32 2.14 4.67 14.28
C GLY A 32 0.89 4.67 13.39
N THR A 33 0.98 4.14 12.16
CA THR A 33 -0.17 4.02 11.25
C THR A 33 -0.78 2.61 11.26
N ILE A 34 -0.49 1.78 10.27
CA ILE A 34 -0.97 0.41 10.15
C ILE A 34 0.22 -0.54 10.14
N GLY A 35 0.09 -1.63 10.91
CA GLY A 35 1.08 -2.69 10.95
C GLY A 35 2.16 -2.46 12.01
N GLU A 36 3.30 -3.11 11.82
CA GLU A 36 4.46 -3.02 12.70
C GLU A 36 5.29 -1.78 12.37
N ASP A 37 5.80 -1.08 13.40
CA ASP A 37 6.73 0.02 13.24
C ASP A 37 8.12 -0.50 12.84
N VAL A 38 8.34 -0.65 11.54
CA VAL A 38 9.60 -1.17 10.98
C VAL A 38 10.48 0.00 10.50
N PRO A 39 11.77 0.08 10.89
CA PRO A 39 12.69 1.08 10.37
C PRO A 39 12.83 1.02 8.84
N VAL A 40 12.98 2.16 8.17
CA VAL A 40 13.07 2.26 6.69
C VAL A 40 14.08 1.28 6.08
N ALA A 41 15.24 1.12 6.71
CA ALA A 41 16.28 0.20 6.22
C ALA A 41 15.83 -1.26 6.24
N GLU A 42 15.07 -1.65 7.26
CA GLU A 42 14.50 -3.00 7.36
C GLU A 42 13.30 -3.17 6.41
N GLN A 43 12.51 -2.13 6.18
CA GLN A 43 11.47 -2.14 5.13
C GLN A 43 12.10 -2.37 3.74
N ALA A 44 13.20 -1.68 3.42
CA ALA A 44 13.93 -1.86 2.15
C ALA A 44 14.45 -3.29 2.00
N ARG A 45 15.08 -3.85 3.05
CA ARG A 45 15.57 -5.24 3.06
C ARG A 45 14.43 -6.25 2.88
N ARG A 46 13.31 -6.05 3.57
CA ARG A 46 12.11 -6.92 3.44
C ARG A 46 11.48 -6.78 2.05
N LEU A 47 11.47 -5.59 1.46
CA LEU A 47 10.99 -5.34 0.10
C LEU A 47 11.83 -6.08 -0.93
N GLU A 48 13.16 -6.05 -0.79
CA GLU A 48 14.08 -6.82 -1.62
C GLU A 48 13.79 -8.32 -1.56
N LEU A 49 13.66 -8.87 -0.35
CA LEU A 49 13.32 -10.29 -0.19
C LEU A 49 11.96 -10.65 -0.78
N PHE A 50 10.95 -9.81 -0.56
CA PHE A 50 9.60 -10.02 -1.05
C PHE A 50 9.55 -10.01 -2.59
N THR A 51 10.19 -9.03 -3.21
CA THR A 51 10.26 -8.91 -4.68
C THR A 51 11.07 -10.04 -5.30
N ALA A 52 12.22 -10.39 -4.70
CA ALA A 52 13.04 -11.51 -5.16
C ALA A 52 12.28 -12.85 -5.09
N ALA A 53 11.52 -13.10 -4.01
CA ALA A 53 10.69 -14.30 -3.89
C ALA A 53 9.57 -14.37 -4.94
N TYR A 54 9.11 -13.22 -5.44
CA TYR A 54 8.15 -13.12 -6.53
C TYR A 54 8.81 -13.20 -7.94
N GLY A 55 10.14 -13.23 -8.02
CA GLY A 55 10.89 -13.25 -9.27
C GLY A 55 11.18 -11.85 -9.87
N LEU A 56 11.01 -10.79 -9.07
CA LEU A 56 11.34 -9.41 -9.41
C LEU A 56 12.63 -9.01 -8.70
N THR A 57 13.76 -9.10 -9.38
CA THR A 57 15.09 -9.03 -8.73
C THR A 57 15.82 -7.72 -8.97
N SER A 58 15.36 -6.86 -9.89
CA SER A 58 16.06 -5.63 -10.21
C SER A 58 15.62 -4.47 -9.31
N ALA A 59 16.51 -3.50 -9.11
CA ALA A 59 16.15 -2.23 -8.45
C ALA A 59 15.06 -1.47 -9.22
N ALA A 60 14.98 -1.65 -10.55
CA ALA A 60 13.92 -1.09 -11.37
C ALA A 60 12.56 -1.72 -11.05
N ASP A 61 12.51 -3.03 -10.80
CA ASP A 61 11.27 -3.71 -10.39
C ASP A 61 10.78 -3.24 -9.02
N ARG A 62 11.70 -3.05 -8.05
CA ARG A 62 11.36 -2.48 -6.74
C ARG A 62 10.82 -1.05 -6.87
N ALA A 63 11.48 -0.24 -7.70
CA ALA A 63 11.04 1.12 -7.98
C ALA A 63 9.64 1.16 -8.61
N MET A 64 9.38 0.28 -9.58
CA MET A 64 8.07 0.12 -10.20
C MET A 64 7.04 -0.29 -9.16
N LEU A 65 7.32 -1.30 -8.32
CA LEU A 65 6.38 -1.78 -7.32
C LEU A 65 6.03 -0.70 -6.28
N LEU A 66 7.01 0.11 -5.86
CA LEU A 66 6.80 1.25 -4.99
C LEU A 66 5.93 2.32 -5.64
N ALA A 67 6.12 2.58 -6.94
CA ALA A 67 5.26 3.51 -7.68
C ALA A 67 3.82 2.99 -7.74
N VAL A 68 3.61 1.71 -8.05
CA VAL A 68 2.28 1.09 -8.04
C VAL A 68 1.66 1.14 -6.64
N ALA A 69 2.42 0.88 -5.57
CA ALA A 69 1.90 0.99 -4.20
C ALA A 69 1.40 2.40 -3.88
N GLN A 70 2.13 3.44 -4.29
CA GLN A 70 1.70 4.84 -4.13
C GLN A 70 0.41 5.12 -4.92
N GLU A 71 0.33 4.67 -6.18
CA GLU A 71 -0.89 4.80 -7.00
C GLU A 71 -2.09 4.09 -6.35
N ARG A 72 -1.89 2.91 -5.75
CA ARG A 72 -2.95 2.20 -5.03
C ARG A 72 -3.44 2.96 -3.81
N LEU A 73 -2.55 3.58 -3.03
CA LEU A 73 -2.96 4.41 -1.89
C LEU A 73 -3.76 5.64 -2.34
N VAL A 74 -3.36 6.28 -3.44
CA VAL A 74 -4.13 7.38 -4.04
C VAL A 74 -5.53 6.90 -4.41
N ALA A 75 -5.62 5.83 -5.21
CA ALA A 75 -6.90 5.28 -5.65
C ALA A 75 -7.79 4.84 -4.47
N LEU A 76 -7.21 4.31 -3.39
CA LEU A 76 -7.96 3.91 -2.19
C LEU A 76 -8.54 5.12 -1.46
N VAL A 77 -7.76 6.19 -1.30
CA VAL A 77 -8.21 7.44 -0.67
C VAL A 77 -9.30 8.10 -1.50
N GLU A 78 -9.12 8.16 -2.83
CA GLU A 78 -10.12 8.71 -3.76
C GLU A 78 -11.43 7.91 -3.68
N PHE A 79 -11.35 6.59 -3.79
CA PHE A 79 -12.50 5.70 -3.69
C PHE A 79 -13.26 5.89 -2.37
N MET A 80 -12.57 5.93 -1.23
CA MET A 80 -13.22 6.14 0.06
C MET A 80 -13.98 7.46 0.12
N ARG A 81 -13.36 8.54 -0.38
CA ARG A 81 -13.95 9.88 -0.37
C ARG A 81 -15.11 10.01 -1.34
N GLU A 82 -15.00 9.42 -2.52
CA GLU A 82 -16.09 9.36 -3.51
C GLU A 82 -17.30 8.62 -2.97
N ARG A 83 -17.09 7.45 -2.34
CA ARG A 83 -18.18 6.68 -1.71
C ARG A 83 -18.83 7.46 -0.56
N ALA A 84 -18.03 8.10 0.30
CA ALA A 84 -18.54 8.95 1.36
C ALA A 84 -19.37 10.13 0.81
N ALA A 85 -18.88 10.81 -0.24
CA ALA A 85 -19.58 11.91 -0.89
C ALA A 85 -20.87 11.47 -1.60
N ALA A 86 -20.92 10.23 -2.08
CA ALA A 86 -22.11 9.61 -2.64
C ALA A 86 -23.14 9.16 -1.57
N GLY A 87 -22.87 9.40 -0.29
CA GLY A 87 -23.79 9.10 0.81
C GLY A 87 -23.66 7.69 1.40
N ASP A 88 -22.59 6.95 1.07
CA ASP A 88 -22.33 5.65 1.67
C ASP A 88 -21.92 5.80 3.14
N ALA A 89 -22.81 5.42 4.06
CA ALA A 89 -22.64 5.61 5.50
C ALA A 89 -21.40 4.89 6.06
N ALA A 90 -21.01 3.75 5.48
CA ALA A 90 -19.85 3.00 5.95
C ALA A 90 -18.55 3.76 5.61
N PHE A 91 -18.41 4.24 4.38
CA PHE A 91 -17.25 5.03 3.96
C PHE A 91 -17.20 6.41 4.61
N ALA A 92 -18.36 7.06 4.82
CA ALA A 92 -18.43 8.31 5.57
C ALA A 92 -17.90 8.14 7.00
N ARG A 93 -18.27 7.04 7.68
CA ARG A 93 -17.73 6.70 9.01
C ARG A 93 -16.23 6.43 8.95
N HIS A 94 -15.74 5.64 7.99
CA HIS A 94 -14.31 5.37 7.85
C HIS A 94 -13.48 6.66 7.67
N CYS A 95 -13.97 7.61 6.87
CA CYS A 95 -13.32 8.92 6.73
C CYS A 95 -13.38 9.73 8.03
N ALA A 96 -14.51 9.74 8.74
CA ALA A 96 -14.64 10.43 10.03
C ALA A 96 -13.71 9.84 11.12
N GLU A 97 -13.47 8.53 11.08
CA GLU A 97 -12.52 7.81 11.95
C GLU A 97 -11.06 7.98 11.51
N GLY A 98 -10.80 8.67 10.39
CA GLY A 98 -9.45 9.01 9.93
C GLY A 98 -8.76 7.92 9.12
N HIS A 99 -9.47 6.90 8.64
CA HIS A 99 -8.87 5.83 7.83
C HIS A 99 -8.23 6.37 6.54
N ASP A 100 -8.83 7.37 5.89
CA ASP A 100 -8.24 8.03 4.71
C ASP A 100 -7.00 8.86 5.07
N ALA A 101 -6.94 9.41 6.29
CA ALA A 101 -5.79 10.15 6.78
C ALA A 101 -4.58 9.24 6.96
N ILE A 102 -4.80 8.00 7.42
CA ILE A 102 -3.73 7.00 7.53
C ILE A 102 -3.08 6.72 6.17
N TYR A 103 -3.88 6.39 5.14
CA TYR A 103 -3.34 6.10 3.82
C TYR A 103 -2.62 7.30 3.18
N ARG A 104 -3.06 8.54 3.49
CA ARG A 104 -2.35 9.75 3.05
C ARG A 104 -1.02 9.94 3.76
N THR A 105 -0.94 9.64 5.05
CA THR A 105 0.31 9.66 5.82
C THR A 105 1.30 8.64 5.25
N ASP A 106 0.84 7.42 4.97
CA ASP A 106 1.67 6.38 4.37
C ASP A 106 2.15 6.76 2.96
N LEU A 107 1.27 7.33 2.13
CA LEU A 107 1.65 7.84 0.82
C LEU A 107 2.75 8.92 0.92
N ALA A 108 2.62 9.86 1.86
CA ALA A 108 3.62 10.90 2.09
C ALA A 108 4.95 10.29 2.57
N TYR A 109 4.89 9.30 3.46
CA TYR A 109 6.04 8.57 3.95
C TYR A 109 6.78 7.82 2.83
N LEU A 110 6.06 7.07 1.99
CA LEU A 110 6.68 6.35 0.87
C LEU A 110 7.34 7.28 -0.14
N ARG A 111 6.76 8.45 -0.38
CA ARG A 111 7.37 9.49 -1.22
C ARG A 111 8.64 10.04 -0.60
N ALA A 112 8.63 10.34 0.70
CA ALA A 112 9.78 10.87 1.42
C ALA A 112 10.95 9.87 1.48
N HIS A 113 10.65 8.57 1.57
CA HIS A 113 11.66 7.50 1.72
C HIS A 113 11.93 6.71 0.43
N ALA A 114 11.38 7.14 -0.72
CA ALA A 114 11.46 6.40 -1.96
C ALA A 114 12.89 6.08 -2.41
N ALA A 115 13.88 6.94 -2.11
CA ALA A 115 15.27 6.67 -2.45
C ALA A 115 15.85 5.51 -1.61
N ALA A 116 15.59 5.51 -0.30
CA ALA A 116 16.06 4.48 0.61
C ALA A 116 15.38 3.13 0.38
N LEU A 117 14.10 3.12 -0.01
CA LEU A 117 13.33 1.90 -0.28
C LEU A 117 13.68 1.25 -1.64
N ARG A 118 14.30 1.99 -2.57
CA ARG A 118 14.70 1.48 -3.89
C ARG A 118 16.11 0.89 -3.91
N GLY A 119 17.00 1.39 -3.05
CA GLY A 119 18.36 0.88 -2.87
C GLY A 119 18.33 -0.59 -2.51
#